data_AF-A0A3C0MEA0-F1
#
_entry.id   AF-A0A3C0MEA0-F1
#
_cell.length_a   1.000
_cell.length_b   1.000
_cell.length_c   1.000
_cell.angle_alpha   90.00
_cell.angle_beta   90.00
_cell.angle_gamma   90.00
#
_symmetry.space_group_name_H-M   'P 1'
#
loop_
_entity.id
_entity.type
_entity.pdbx_description
1 polymer ?
#
loop_
_entity_poly.entity_id
_entity_poly.type
_entity_poly.pdbx_seq_one_letter_code
_entity_poly.pdbx_strand_id
1 'polypeptide(L)'
;MKWATRSIAIWALAAVAVLGVSWIVLRTFSAPKEVPAIQVDARPIERVLAAVGRVRAQETVSVFSRVPGQVVALSKREGDTVQAGDILGRLDDRQARAVLAQATASAESQRRRWTQLRRDLARTQTLLKKG
;
A
#
# COMPACT_ATOMS: atom_id res chain seq x y z
N MET A 1 -85.02 46.91 59.16
CA MET A 1 -84.63 45.94 58.12
C MET A 1 -83.56 46.57 57.21
N LYS A 2 -82.31 46.72 57.68
CA LYS A 2 -81.19 47.38 56.94
C LYS A 2 -79.83 46.67 57.12
N TRP A 3 -79.84 45.43 57.61
CA TRP A 3 -78.64 44.70 58.04
C TRP A 3 -78.15 43.75 56.94
N ALA A 4 -79.03 43.33 56.03
CA ALA A 4 -78.72 42.40 54.94
C ALA A 4 -77.90 43.05 53.80
N THR A 5 -78.04 44.36 53.56
CA THR A 5 -77.42 45.04 52.42
C THR A 5 -75.93 45.35 52.62
N ARG A 6 -75.48 45.48 53.88
CA ARG A 6 -74.06 45.71 54.21
C ARG A 6 -73.20 44.45 54.04
N SER A 7 -73.77 43.28 54.30
CA SER A 7 -73.07 42.01 54.21
C SER A 7 -72.79 41.59 52.76
N ILE A 8 -73.71 41.88 51.84
CA ILE A 8 -73.57 41.54 50.42
C ILE A 8 -72.42 42.32 49.77
N ALA A 9 -72.23 43.59 50.16
CA ALA A 9 -71.14 44.42 49.64
C ALA A 9 -69.75 43.88 50.06
N ILE A 10 -69.61 43.34 51.26
CA ILE A 10 -68.36 42.73 51.75
C ILE A 10 -68.06 41.44 51.00
N TRP A 11 -69.07 40.60 50.74
CA TRP A 11 -68.91 39.38 49.95
C TRP A 11 -68.60 39.65 48.47
N ALA A 12 -69.19 40.69 47.88
CA ALA A 12 -68.88 41.10 46.51
C ALA A 12 -67.43 41.59 46.36
N LEU A 13 -66.95 42.39 47.33
CA LEU A 13 -65.56 42.86 47.34
C LEU A 13 -64.57 41.70 47.51
N ALA A 14 -64.89 40.74 48.38
CA ALA A 14 -64.08 39.53 48.57
C ALA A 14 -64.03 38.66 47.29
N ALA A 15 -65.16 38.51 46.58
CA ALA A 15 -65.19 37.76 45.32
C ALA A 15 -64.33 38.42 44.23
N VAL A 16 -64.36 39.75 44.12
CA VAL A 16 -63.52 40.50 43.18
C VAL A 16 -62.04 40.38 43.53
N ALA A 17 -61.69 40.43 44.83
CA ALA A 17 -60.32 40.22 45.29
C ALA A 17 -59.82 38.80 44.97
N VAL A 18 -60.64 37.77 45.19
CA VAL A 18 -60.30 36.37 44.87
C VAL A 18 -60.14 36.16 43.36
N LEU A 19 -61.01 36.76 42.54
CA LEU A 19 -60.90 36.70 41.08
C LEU A 19 -59.65 37.43 40.56
N GLY A 20 -59.31 38.59 41.14
CA GLY A 20 -58.09 39.32 40.81
C GLY A 20 -56.82 38.55 41.16
N VAL A 21 -56.78 37.95 42.36
CA VAL A 21 -55.66 37.10 42.80
C VAL A 21 -55.57 35.84 41.94
N SER A 22 -56.70 35.18 41.66
CA SER A 22 -56.74 34.00 40.78
C SER A 22 -56.24 34.31 39.37
N TRP A 23 -56.59 35.48 38.82
CA TRP A 23 -56.12 35.92 37.50
C TRP A 23 -54.61 36.20 37.46
N ILE A 24 -54.06 36.75 38.54
CA ILE A 24 -52.61 36.98 38.69
C ILE A 24 -51.88 35.63 38.82
N VAL A 25 -52.40 34.74 39.66
CA VAL A 25 -51.85 33.41 39.90
C VAL A 25 -51.82 32.59 38.60
N LEU A 26 -52.92 32.54 37.86
CA LEU A 26 -52.99 31.81 36.58
C LEU A 26 -51.96 32.33 35.56
N ARG A 27 -51.60 33.61 35.61
CA ARG A 27 -50.62 34.20 34.69
C ARG A 27 -49.18 33.94 35.09
N THR A 28 -48.88 33.93 36.38
CA THR A 28 -47.52 33.68 36.88
C THR A 28 -47.10 32.22 36.74
N PHE A 29 -48.04 31.28 36.68
CA PHE A 29 -47.74 29.83 36.58
C PHE A 29 -47.52 29.31 35.14
N SER A 30 -47.72 30.11 34.09
CA SER A 30 -47.55 29.69 32.69
C SER A 30 -46.38 30.35 31.95
N ALA A 31 -45.41 30.95 32.66
CA ALA A 31 -44.23 31.50 32.01
C ALA A 31 -43.29 30.37 31.53
N PRO A 32 -43.01 30.23 30.22
CA PRO A 32 -42.10 29.21 29.72
C PRO A 32 -40.70 29.47 30.25
N LYS A 33 -40.07 28.44 30.84
CA LYS A 33 -38.70 28.51 31.34
C LYS A 33 -37.74 28.47 30.15
N GLU A 34 -37.12 29.60 29.83
CA GLU A 34 -36.09 29.66 28.80
C GLU A 34 -34.89 28.82 29.23
N VAL A 35 -34.57 27.82 28.41
CA VAL A 35 -33.36 26.99 28.58
C VAL A 35 -32.35 27.41 27.51
N PRO A 36 -31.07 27.58 27.88
CA PRO A 36 -30.05 27.92 26.91
C PRO A 36 -29.88 26.75 25.93
N ALA A 37 -30.17 27.00 24.65
CA ALA A 37 -29.92 26.07 23.56
C ALA A 37 -28.83 26.64 22.66
N ILE A 38 -27.94 25.77 22.19
CA ILE A 38 -26.89 26.11 21.24
C ILE A 38 -27.25 25.46 19.91
N GLN A 39 -27.30 26.24 18.83
CA GLN A 39 -27.49 25.72 17.49
C GLN A 39 -26.18 25.10 17.00
N VAL A 40 -26.24 23.84 16.54
CA VAL A 40 -25.09 23.12 16.00
C VAL A 40 -25.25 23.00 14.49
N ASP A 41 -24.35 23.62 13.73
CA ASP A 41 -24.28 23.47 12.28
C ASP A 41 -23.45 22.22 11.92
N ALA A 42 -24.02 21.34 11.10
CA ALA A 42 -23.28 20.22 10.52
C ALA A 42 -22.32 20.74 9.43
N ARG A 43 -21.03 20.81 9.75
CA ARG A 43 -19.97 21.08 8.77
C ARG A 43 -19.13 19.83 8.56
N PRO A 44 -18.53 19.62 7.37
CA PRO A 44 -17.58 18.53 7.17
C PRO A 44 -16.40 18.73 8.11
N ILE A 45 -16.16 17.76 8.98
CA ILE A 45 -14.98 17.73 9.85
C ILE A 45 -13.93 16.85 9.16
N GLU A 46 -12.88 17.46 8.63
CA GLU A 46 -11.72 16.72 8.13
C GLU A 46 -10.86 16.28 9.31
N ARG A 47 -10.92 14.99 9.64
CA ARG A 47 -10.06 14.39 10.66
C ARG A 47 -8.77 13.93 10.01
N VAL A 48 -7.73 14.77 10.06
CA VAL A 48 -6.38 14.41 9.59
C VAL A 48 -5.74 13.50 10.64
N LEU A 49 -5.63 12.21 10.33
CA LEU A 49 -4.89 11.24 11.13
C LEU A 49 -3.45 11.18 10.61
N ALA A 50 -2.52 11.75 11.36
CA ALA A 50 -1.10 11.61 11.08
C ALA A 50 -0.63 10.20 11.51
N ALA A 51 -0.50 9.29 10.55
CA ALA A 51 0.07 7.97 10.78
C ALA A 51 1.55 7.95 10.35
N VAL A 52 2.43 7.49 11.23
CA VAL A 52 3.85 7.32 10.92
C VAL A 52 4.06 5.93 10.32
N GLY A 53 4.33 5.88 9.02
CA GLY A 53 4.72 4.67 8.30
C GLY A 53 6.23 4.63 8.02
N ARG A 54 6.78 3.43 7.80
CA ARG A 54 8.13 3.27 7.23
C ARG A 54 8.02 2.84 5.78
N VAL A 55 8.71 3.55 4.89
CA VAL A 55 8.86 3.14 3.49
C VAL A 55 9.95 2.08 3.41
N ARG A 56 9.68 1.00 2.68
CA ARG A 56 10.66 -0.05 2.37
C ARG A 56 10.68 -0.26 0.86
N ALA A 57 11.80 -0.75 0.34
CA ALA A 57 11.87 -1.18 -1.04
C ALA A 57 10.83 -2.28 -1.29
N GLN A 58 10.13 -2.19 -2.42
CA GLN A 58 9.12 -3.18 -2.80
C GLN A 58 9.76 -4.57 -2.96
N GLU A 59 10.98 -4.61 -3.50
CA GLU A 59 11.78 -5.82 -3.65
C GLU A 59 13.22 -5.53 -3.21
N THR A 60 13.84 -6.50 -2.55
CA THR A 60 15.26 -6.44 -2.17
C THR A 60 15.92 -7.73 -2.62
N VAL A 61 16.86 -7.62 -3.57
CA VAL A 61 17.56 -8.76 -4.14
C VAL A 61 19.04 -8.64 -3.83
N SER A 62 19.61 -9.69 -3.24
CA SER A 62 21.06 -9.79 -3.04
C SER A 62 21.68 -10.51 -4.25
N VAL A 63 22.59 -9.83 -4.94
CA VAL A 63 23.24 -10.36 -6.14
C VAL A 63 24.58 -10.98 -5.77
N PHE A 64 24.77 -12.24 -6.17
CA PHE A 64 26.00 -12.99 -5.93
C PHE A 64 26.54 -13.57 -7.23
N SER A 65 27.85 -13.84 -7.28
CA SER A 65 28.41 -14.61 -8.39
C SER A 65 27.91 -16.05 -8.35
N ARG A 66 27.48 -16.56 -9.52
CA ARG A 66 27.11 -17.97 -9.69
C ARG A 66 28.32 -18.91 -9.64
N VAL A 67 29.51 -18.39 -9.94
CA VAL A 67 30.75 -19.18 -10.02
C VAL A 67 31.80 -18.58 -9.09
N PRO A 68 32.52 -19.40 -8.31
CA PRO A 68 33.63 -18.89 -7.50
C PRO A 68 34.74 -18.36 -8.40
N GLY A 69 35.31 -17.21 -8.04
CA GLY A 69 36.38 -16.60 -8.81
C GLY A 69 36.89 -15.31 -8.16
N GLN A 70 38.08 -14.87 -8.58
CA GLN A 70 38.64 -13.60 -8.13
C GLN A 70 38.01 -12.45 -8.91
N VAL A 71 37.62 -11.37 -8.22
CA VAL A 71 37.14 -10.14 -8.86
C VAL A 71 38.34 -9.39 -9.47
N VAL A 72 38.29 -9.16 -10.78
CA VAL A 72 39.33 -8.45 -11.53
C VAL A 72 39.00 -6.97 -11.65
N ALA A 73 37.71 -6.62 -11.75
CA ALA A 73 37.26 -5.25 -11.85
C ALA A 73 35.83 -5.09 -11.33
N LEU A 74 35.54 -3.93 -10.73
CA LEU A 74 34.19 -3.49 -10.42
C LEU A 74 33.81 -2.41 -11.43
N SER A 75 32.70 -2.62 -12.13
CA SER A 75 32.22 -1.71 -13.18
C SER A 75 31.25 -0.65 -12.64
N LYS A 76 30.71 -0.87 -11.44
CA LYS A 76 29.75 0.01 -10.76
C LYS A 76 30.22 0.31 -9.35
N ARG A 77 29.90 1.50 -8.85
CA ARG A 77 30.24 1.95 -7.50
C ARG A 77 29.04 1.78 -6.57
N GLU A 78 29.32 1.81 -5.28
CA GLU A 78 28.28 1.81 -4.25
C GLU A 78 27.37 3.03 -4.43
N GLY A 79 26.05 2.80 -4.41
CA GLY A 79 25.03 3.84 -4.61
C GLY A 79 24.63 4.10 -6.06
N ASP A 80 25.30 3.49 -7.05
CA ASP A 80 24.91 3.64 -8.45
C ASP A 80 23.57 2.94 -8.74
N THR A 81 22.76 3.55 -9.60
CA THR A 81 21.57 2.90 -10.16
C THR A 81 21.99 1.87 -11.20
N VAL A 82 21.41 0.66 -11.11
CA VAL A 82 21.71 -0.47 -11.99
C VAL A 82 20.42 -1.03 -12.58
N GLN A 83 20.51 -1.54 -13.80
CA GLN A 83 19.40 -2.19 -14.50
C GLN A 83 19.69 -3.68 -14.71
N ALA A 84 18.64 -4.44 -15.02
CA ALA A 84 18.79 -5.87 -15.32
C ALA A 84 19.70 -6.06 -16.55
N GLY A 85 20.73 -6.89 -16.40
CA GLY A 85 21.73 -7.15 -17.44
C GLY A 85 23.00 -6.30 -17.33
N ASP A 86 23.03 -5.30 -16.44
CA ASP A 86 24.24 -4.52 -16.21
C ASP A 86 25.35 -5.37 -15.59
N ILE A 87 26.58 -5.16 -16.07
CA ILE A 87 27.77 -5.78 -15.49
C ILE A 87 28.15 -4.99 -14.24
N LEU A 88 28.01 -5.62 -13.07
CA LEU A 88 28.42 -5.04 -11.79
C LEU A 88 29.93 -5.19 -11.54
N GLY A 89 30.50 -6.32 -11.99
CA GLY A 89 31.92 -6.61 -11.89
C GLY A 89 32.32 -7.77 -12.79
N ARG A 90 33.63 -7.90 -13.04
CA ARG A 90 34.22 -8.95 -13.86
C ARG A 90 35.07 -9.87 -13.00
N LEU A 91 34.87 -11.17 -13.17
CA LEU A 91 35.67 -12.21 -12.53
C LEU A 91 36.79 -12.65 -13.46
N ASP A 92 37.86 -13.20 -12.89
CA ASP A 92 38.93 -13.82 -13.66
C ASP A 92 38.40 -15.09 -14.33
N ASP A 93 38.39 -15.08 -15.66
CA ASP A 93 37.83 -16.13 -16.50
C ASP A 93 38.93 -16.89 -17.27
N ARG A 94 40.22 -16.69 -16.97
CA ARG A 94 41.32 -17.35 -17.69
C ARG A 94 41.22 -18.87 -17.68
N GLN A 95 40.96 -19.46 -16.51
CA GLN A 95 40.79 -20.91 -16.38
C GLN A 95 39.51 -21.39 -17.11
N ALA A 96 38.40 -20.66 -16.97
CA ALA A 96 37.15 -21.00 -17.66
C ALA A 96 37.30 -20.96 -19.19
N ARG A 97 38.00 -19.95 -19.72
CA ARG A 97 38.32 -19.84 -21.15
C ARG A 97 39.22 -20.98 -21.62
N ALA A 98 40.22 -21.37 -20.84
CA ALA A 98 41.10 -22.49 -21.17
C ALA A 98 40.31 -23.82 -21.27
N VAL A 99 39.42 -24.08 -20.31
CA VAL A 99 38.54 -25.27 -20.34
C VAL A 99 37.59 -25.23 -21.53
N LEU A 100 37.02 -24.07 -21.85
CA LEU A 100 36.17 -23.89 -23.02
C LEU A 100 36.94 -24.15 -24.33
N ALA A 101 38.17 -23.63 -24.44
CA ALA A 101 39.03 -23.84 -25.60
C ALA A 101 39.39 -25.33 -25.78
N GLN A 102 39.69 -26.03 -24.67
CA GLN A 102 39.97 -27.46 -24.71
C GLN A 102 38.74 -28.28 -25.13
N ALA A 103 37.55 -27.93 -24.61
CA ALA A 103 36.30 -28.61 -24.93
C ALA A 103 35.90 -28.39 -26.40
N THR A 104 36.06 -27.17 -26.91
CA THR A 104 35.77 -26.83 -28.31
C THR A 104 36.72 -27.54 -29.27
N ALA A 105 38.03 -27.53 -29.02
CA ALA A 105 39.00 -28.29 -29.81
C ALA A 105 38.70 -29.80 -29.81
N SER A 106 38.29 -30.34 -28.66
CA SER A 106 37.88 -31.74 -28.54
C SER A 106 36.64 -32.03 -29.40
N ALA A 107 35.62 -31.17 -29.35
CA ALA A 107 34.41 -31.30 -30.15
C ALA A 107 34.71 -31.23 -31.66
N GLU A 108 35.58 -30.31 -32.09
CA GLU A 108 36.01 -30.21 -33.48
C GLU A 108 36.77 -31.46 -33.94
N SER A 109 37.66 -31.99 -33.09
CA SER A 109 38.40 -33.22 -33.42
C SER A 109 37.46 -34.40 -33.68
N GLN A 110 36.42 -34.53 -32.85
CA GLN A 110 35.41 -35.58 -33.00
C GLN A 110 34.54 -35.33 -34.24
N ARG A 111 34.21 -34.08 -34.54
CA ARG A 111 33.49 -33.74 -35.77
C ARG A 111 34.29 -34.12 -37.00
N ARG A 112 35.60 -33.84 -37.02
CA ARG A 112 36.51 -34.26 -38.09
C ARG A 112 36.53 -35.78 -38.23
N ARG A 113 36.67 -36.50 -37.11
CA ARG A 113 36.65 -37.98 -37.11
C ARG A 113 35.34 -38.54 -37.66
N TRP A 114 34.20 -37.98 -37.26
CA TRP A 114 32.90 -38.37 -37.77
C TRP A 114 32.78 -38.16 -39.29
N THR A 115 33.23 -37.00 -39.79
CA THR A 115 33.23 -36.74 -41.24
C THR A 115 34.15 -37.67 -42.01
N GLN A 116 35.29 -38.06 -41.43
CA GLN A 116 36.21 -39.02 -42.03
C GLN A 116 35.56 -40.40 -42.15
N LEU A 117 35.04 -40.93 -41.03
CA LEU A 117 34.35 -42.23 -41.01
C LEU A 117 33.18 -42.28 -41.98
N ARG A 118 32.43 -41.18 -42.12
CA ARG A 118 31.31 -41.10 -43.07
C ARG A 118 31.80 -41.16 -44.53
N ARG A 119 32.92 -40.50 -44.85
CA ARG A 119 33.54 -40.57 -46.19
C ARG A 119 34.06 -41.98 -46.47
N ASP A 120 34.69 -42.60 -45.48
CA ASP A 120 35.23 -43.96 -45.61
C ASP A 120 34.11 -44.98 -45.85
N LEU A 121 32.99 -44.87 -45.11
CA LEU A 121 31.78 -45.69 -45.32
C LEU A 121 31.20 -45.52 -46.73
N ALA A 122 31.06 -44.28 -47.21
CA ALA A 122 30.55 -44.03 -48.55
C ALA A 122 31.46 -44.64 -49.63
N ARG A 123 32.78 -44.56 -49.44
CA ARG A 123 33.76 -45.15 -50.35
C ARG A 123 33.66 -46.68 -50.39
N THR A 124 33.62 -47.35 -49.23
CA THR A 124 33.52 -48.82 -49.20
C THR A 124 32.22 -49.33 -49.83
N GLN A 125 31.10 -48.63 -49.64
CA GLN A 125 29.84 -48.96 -50.29
C GLN A 125 29.92 -48.85 -51.83
N THR A 126 30.61 -47.83 -52.36
CA THR A 126 30.77 -47.70 -53.83
C THR A 126 31.64 -48.79 -54.43
N LEU A 127 32.64 -49.28 -53.71
CA LEU A 127 33.51 -50.37 -54.16
C LEU A 127 32.76 -51.71 -54.18
N LEU A 128 31.97 -51.99 -53.13
CA LEU A 128 31.14 -53.20 -53.05
C LEU A 128 30.06 -53.28 -54.14
N LYS A 129 29.59 -52.15 -54.68
CA LYS A 129 28.60 -52.13 -55.78
C LYS A 129 29.23 -52.30 -57.18
N LYS A 130 30.55 -52.20 -57.29
CA LYS A 130 31.27 -52.23 -58.58
C LYS A 130 32.05 -53.52 -58.84
N GLY A 131 32.21 -54.38 -57.83
CA GLY A 131 32.69 -55.75 -57.98
C GLY A 131 31.52 -56.72 -57.94
#